data_AF-A0A0Q8EHT5-F1
#
_entry.id   AF-A0A0Q8EHT5-F1
#
_cell.length_a   1.000
_cell.length_b   1.000
_cell.length_c   1.000
_cell.angle_alpha   90.00
_cell.angle_beta   90.00
_cell.angle_gamma   90.00
#
_symmetry.space_group_name_H-M   'P 1'
#
loop_
_entity.id
_entity.type
_entity.pdbx_description
1 polymer ?
#
loop_
_entity_poly.entity_id
_entity_poly.type
_entity_poly.pdbx_seq_one_letter_code
_entity_poly.pdbx_strand_id
1 'polypeptide(L)' 'MDAIQQHMLDTYRAARLAEPAPPPPGRHDRSVLRDLYRHWLTHPPTRRSGKPGRSGKPGESGTPSPSGV' A
#
# COMPACT_ATOMS: atom_id res chain seq x y z
N MET A 1 -21.46 -4.35 2.54
CA MET A 1 -21.86 -4.68 1.15
C MET A 1 -20.60 -4.96 0.35
N ASP A 2 -20.53 -6.12 -0.32
CA ASP A 2 -19.40 -6.55 -1.15
C ASP A 2 -19.63 -6.17 -2.63
N ALA A 3 -18.57 -6.02 -3.42
CA ALA A 3 -18.64 -5.63 -4.83
C ALA A 3 -19.41 -6.65 -5.69
N ILE A 4 -19.29 -7.95 -5.37
CA ILE A 4 -20.06 -9.00 -6.04
C ILE A 4 -21.55 -8.89 -5.67
N GLN A 5 -21.85 -8.70 -4.38
CA GLN A 5 -23.22 -8.52 -3.88
C GLN A 5 -23.90 -7.30 -4.50
N GLN A 6 -23.18 -6.18 -4.63
CA GLN A 6 -23.66 -4.96 -5.27
C GLN A 6 -23.89 -5.18 -6.78
N HIS A 7 -22.97 -5.84 -7.47
CA HIS A 7 -23.09 -6.14 -8.89
C HIS A 7 -24.32 -7.01 -9.21
N MET A 8 -24.67 -7.96 -8.34
CA MET A 8 -25.90 -8.76 -8.49
C MET A 8 -27.16 -7.88 -8.41
N LEU A 9 -27.20 -6.95 -7.47
CA LEU A 9 -28.33 -6.02 -7.33
C LEU A 9 -28.44 -5.06 -8.51
N ASP A 10 -27.32 -4.54 -9.00
CA ASP A 10 -27.30 -3.59 -10.12
C ASP A 10 -27.67 -4.28 -11.43
N THR A 11 -27.24 -5.53 -11.64
CA THR A 11 -27.64 -6.33 -12.81
C THR A 11 -29.13 -6.60 -12.81
N TYR A 12 -29.71 -6.93 -11.66
CA TYR A 12 -31.15 -7.13 -11.52
C TYR A 12 -31.95 -5.85 -11.80
N ARG A 13 -31.48 -4.69 -11.32
CA ARG A 13 -32.10 -3.40 -11.64
C ARG A 13 -32.00 -3.07 -13.13
N ALA A 14 -30.83 -3.26 -13.73
CA ALA A 14 -30.61 -3.01 -15.14
C ALA A 14 -31.55 -3.85 -16.02
N ALA A 15 -31.67 -5.15 -15.71
CA ALA A 15 -32.60 -6.05 -16.39
C ALA A 15 -34.07 -5.59 -16.29
N ARG A 16 -34.47 -5.07 -15.12
CA ARG A 16 -35.83 -4.58 -14.88
C ARG A 16 -36.14 -3.25 -15.57
N LEU A 17 -35.13 -2.43 -15.81
CA LEU A 17 -35.24 -1.13 -16.49
C LEU A 17 -34.90 -1.20 -17.99
N ALA A 18 -34.59 -2.40 -18.51
CA ALA A 18 -34.06 -2.61 -19.87
C ALA A 18 -32.79 -1.78 -20.16
N GLU A 19 -32.00 -1.52 -19.13
CA GLU A 19 -30.71 -0.85 -19.20
C GLU A 19 -29.59 -1.87 -19.44
N PRO A 20 -28.48 -1.48 -20.09
CA PRO A 20 -27.35 -2.37 -20.30
C PRO A 20 -26.75 -2.83 -18.96
N ALA A 21 -26.39 -4.11 -18.89
CA ALA A 21 -25.83 -4.70 -17.68
C ALA A 21 -24.51 -4.00 -17.28
N PRO A 22 -24.32 -3.69 -15.98
CA PRO A 22 -23.11 -3.05 -15.51
C PRO A 22 -21.88 -3.95 -15.78
N PRO A 23 -20.71 -3.37 -16.07
CA PRO A 23 -19.51 -4.15 -16.33
C PRO A 23 -19.18 -5.01 -15.11
N PRO A 24 -18.82 -6.30 -15.31
CA PRO A 24 -18.55 -7.19 -14.21
C PRO A 24 -17.35 -6.67 -13.38
N PRO A 25 -17.44 -6.72 -12.05
CA PRO A 25 -16.35 -6.33 -11.17
C PRO A 25 -15.12 -7.21 -11.44
N GLY A 26 -13.93 -6.65 -11.22
CA GLY A 26 -12.67 -7.38 -11.43
C GLY A 26 -12.12 -7.40 -12.86
N ARG A 27 -12.82 -6.82 -13.86
CA ARG A 27 -12.29 -6.68 -15.23
C ARG A 27 -10.95 -5.95 -15.28
N HIS A 28 -10.79 -4.92 -14.43
CA HIS A 28 -9.60 -4.07 -14.39
C HIS A 28 -8.55 -4.60 -13.40
N ASP A 29 -8.98 -5.36 -12.41
CA ASP A 29 -8.12 -5.94 -11.38
C ASP A 29 -7.15 -6.95 -11.99
N ARG A 30 -7.57 -7.72 -12.99
CA ARG A 30 -6.67 -8.67 -13.67
C ARG A 30 -5.54 -7.97 -14.42
N SER A 31 -5.80 -6.86 -15.10
CA SER A 31 -4.75 -6.05 -15.74
C SER A 31 -3.82 -5.44 -14.70
N VAL A 32 -4.38 -4.87 -13.62
CA VAL A 32 -3.60 -4.27 -12.53
C VAL A 32 -2.73 -5.32 -11.84
N LEU A 33 -3.25 -6.52 -11.56
CA LEU A 33 -2.48 -7.62 -10.97
C LEU A 33 -1.39 -8.14 -11.92
N ARG A 34 -1.66 -8.20 -13.22
CA ARG A 34 -0.67 -8.59 -14.23
C ARG A 34 0.45 -7.56 -14.34
N ASP A 35 0.11 -6.28 -14.32
CA ASP A 35 1.08 -5.18 -14.40
C ASP A 35 1.89 -5.08 -13.11
N LEU A 36 1.24 -5.27 -11.97
CA LEU A 36 1.91 -5.41 -10.67
C LEU A 36 2.88 -6.60 -10.72
N TYR A 37 2.44 -7.79 -11.10
CA TYR A 37 3.30 -8.96 -11.21
C TYR A 37 4.52 -8.71 -12.12
N ARG A 38 4.31 -8.10 -13.29
CA ARG A 38 5.38 -7.69 -14.21
C ARG A 38 6.33 -6.67 -13.58
N HIS A 39 5.79 -5.71 -12.84
CA HIS A 39 6.57 -4.72 -12.11
C HIS A 39 7.47 -5.40 -11.08
N TRP A 40 6.96 -6.32 -10.25
CA TRP A 40 7.76 -7.06 -9.26
C TRP A 40 8.80 -8.00 -9.88
N LEU A 41 8.53 -8.54 -11.07
CA LEU A 41 9.50 -9.37 -11.80
C LEU A 41 10.69 -8.56 -12.34
N THR A 42 10.41 -7.33 -12.79
CA THR A 42 11.42 -6.43 -13.39
C THR A 42 12.13 -5.60 -12.32
N HIS A 43 11.41 -5.28 -11.25
CA HIS A 43 11.86 -4.50 -10.11
C HIS A 43 11.66 -5.40 -8.89
N PRO A 44 12.54 -6.41 -8.70
CA PRO A 44 12.50 -7.18 -7.48
C PRO A 44 12.57 -6.19 -6.32
N PRO A 45 11.73 -6.36 -5.29
CA PRO A 45 11.70 -5.45 -4.16
C PRO A 45 13.12 -5.40 -3.64
N THR A 46 13.78 -4.25 -3.78
CA THR A 46 15.05 -4.05 -3.10
C THR A 46 14.69 -4.16 -1.64
N ARG A 47 15.06 -5.30 -1.03
CA ARG A 47 15.00 -5.51 0.41
C ARG A 47 15.58 -4.22 0.96
N ARG A 48 14.76 -3.37 1.57
CA ARG A 48 15.17 -2.05 2.05
C ARG A 48 16.34 -2.33 2.96
N SER A 49 17.55 -2.20 2.42
CA SER A 49 18.76 -2.64 3.10
C SER A 49 18.82 -1.69 4.27
N GLY A 50 18.47 -2.20 5.45
CA GLY A 50 18.60 -1.48 6.68
C GLY A 50 20.02 -0.95 6.68
N LYS A 51 20.16 0.36 6.50
CA LYS A 51 21.38 1.04 6.84
C LYS A 51 21.11 1.56 8.24
N PRO A 52 21.46 0.81 9.31
CA PRO A 52 21.67 1.46 10.59
C PRO A 52 22.96 2.25 10.39
N GLY A 53 22.82 3.44 9.81
CA GLY A 53 23.88 4.41 9.71
C GLY A 53 24.20 4.92 11.10
N ARG A 54 25.05 4.16 11.80
CA ARG A 54 26.19 4.68 12.57
C ARG A 54 25.82 5.60 13.73
N SER A 55 25.62 4.97 14.88
CA SER A 55 26.22 5.37 16.17
C SER A 55 26.71 6.82 16.28
N GLY A 56 25.79 7.72 16.64
CA GLY A 56 26.18 8.94 17.37
C GLY A 56 26.60 8.53 18.78
N LYS A 57 27.89 8.61 19.08
CA LYS A 57 28.41 8.46 20.44
C LYS A 57 27.72 9.48 21.37
N PRO A 58 27.42 9.15 22.63
CA PRO A 58 27.21 10.19 23.63
C PRO A 58 28.58 10.84 23.88
N GLY A 59 28.87 11.97 23.22
CA GLY A 59 29.84 12.92 23.76
C GLY A 59 29.21 13.45 25.03
N GLU A 60 29.63 13.05 26.22
CA GLU A 60 30.92 13.37 26.84
C GLU A 60 31.14 14.87 26.95
N SER A 61 31.36 15.29 28.20
CA SER A 61 31.82 16.59 28.69
C SER A 61 30.83 17.76 28.67
N GLY A 62 30.03 17.80 29.73
CA GLY A 62 29.27 18.97 30.16
C GLY A 62 29.24 19.13 31.68
N THR A 63 30.30 18.72 32.40
CA THR A 63 30.56 19.16 33.77
C THR A 63 31.70 20.15 33.79
N PRO A 64 31.43 21.41 34.15
CA PRO A 64 32.29 22.21 35.00
C PRO A 64 31.60 22.30 36.38
N SER A 65 32.10 21.55 37.37
CA SER A 65 33.07 22.00 38.38
C SER A 65 32.39 22.42 39.70
N PRO A 66 32.87 21.92 40.85
CA PRO A 66 32.42 22.28 42.19
C PRO A 66 33.18 23.50 42.74
N SER A 67 32.56 24.24 43.66
CA SER A 67 33.09 25.22 44.65
C SER A 67 32.01 26.31 44.82
N GLY A 68 31.43 26.60 45.97
CA GLY A 68 32.01 26.63 47.30
C GLY A 68 32.15 28.09 47.73
N VAL A 69 31.05 28.71 48.19
CA VAL A 69 30.96 29.80 49.17
C VAL A 69 29.58 29.77 49.82
#